data_AF-A0A9C8NRU4-F1
#
_entry.id   AF-A0A9C8NRU4-F1
#
_cell.length_a   1.000
_cell.length_b   1.000
_cell.length_c   1.000
_cell.angle_alpha   90.00
_cell.angle_beta   90.00
_cell.angle_gamma   90.00
#
_symmetry.space_group_name_H-M   'P 1'
#
loop_
_entity.id
_entity.type
_entity.pdbx_description
1 polymer ?
#
loop_
_entity_poly.entity_id
_entity_poly.type
_entity_poly.pdbx_seq_one_letter_code
_entity_poly.pdbx_strand_id
1 'polypeptide(L)'
;MWRRISNRLRAWIGTICRERPQPVKEPNCQEVAELTATHRIEIRPQEGTGDPQGAAVAHEIAELGISSVSHVRAVRLFFLFGDLSADDARRAGDDLLTDPVTETAYLGSSPGLDGGA
;
A
#
# COMPACT_ATOMS: atom_id res chain seq x y z
N MET A 1 -28.21 3.61 58.41
CA MET A 1 -29.10 2.56 57.86
C MET A 1 -28.89 2.60 56.35
N TRP A 2 -28.01 1.81 55.75
CA TRP A 2 -28.28 0.46 55.25
C TRP A 2 -26.99 -0.38 55.28
N ARG A 3 -26.96 -1.38 56.18
CA ARG A 3 -25.99 -2.49 56.21
C ARG A 3 -26.72 -3.71 55.65
N ARG A 4 -26.41 -4.14 54.42
CA ARG A 4 -26.52 -5.55 53.93
C ARG A 4 -26.34 -5.57 52.41
N ILE A 5 -25.10 -5.77 51.95
CA ILE A 5 -24.82 -6.41 50.67
C ILE A 5 -23.85 -7.56 50.96
N SER A 6 -24.24 -8.74 50.47
CA SER A 6 -23.68 -10.05 50.80
C SER A 6 -22.21 -10.22 50.39
N ASN A 7 -21.43 -10.95 51.20
CA ASN A 7 -20.05 -11.37 50.92
C ASN A 7 -19.92 -12.25 49.64
N ARG A 8 -21.03 -12.65 49.00
CA ARG A 8 -21.00 -13.41 47.74
C ARG A 8 -20.83 -12.57 46.47
N LEU A 9 -21.00 -11.24 46.52
CA LEU A 9 -20.74 -10.38 45.34
C LEU A 9 -19.25 -10.00 45.18
N ARG A 10 -18.44 -10.15 46.23
CA ARG A 10 -17.00 -9.84 46.19
C ARG A 10 -16.16 -10.88 45.44
N ALA A 11 -16.67 -12.10 45.28
CA ALA A 11 -15.97 -13.16 44.56
C ALA A 11 -16.18 -13.10 43.03
N TRP A 12 -17.26 -12.49 42.54
CA TRP A 12 -17.57 -12.51 41.11
C TRP A 12 -16.86 -11.42 40.31
N ILE A 13 -16.66 -10.23 40.90
CA ILE A 13 -15.93 -9.13 40.24
C ILE A 13 -14.40 -9.34 40.30
N GLY A 14 -13.90 -10.17 41.23
CA GLY A 14 -12.46 -10.43 41.38
C GLY A 14 -11.86 -11.42 40.38
N THR A 15 -12.68 -12.27 39.75
CA THR A 15 -12.17 -13.34 38.85
C THR A 15 -12.07 -12.87 37.41
N ILE A 16 -12.92 -11.94 36.96
CA ILE A 16 -12.92 -11.45 35.57
C ILE A 16 -11.65 -10.62 35.24
N CYS A 17 -11.01 -10.01 36.23
CA CYS A 17 -9.82 -9.16 35.99
C CYS A 17 -8.47 -9.91 35.96
N ARG A 18 -8.44 -11.25 36.00
CA ARG A 18 -7.17 -12.01 36.05
C ARG A 18 -6.59 -12.37 34.68
N GLU A 19 -7.38 -12.37 33.62
CA GLU A 19 -6.86 -12.42 32.26
C GLU A 19 -6.54 -10.99 31.80
N ARG A 20 -5.37 -10.50 32.22
CA ARG A 20 -4.73 -9.46 31.42
C ARG A 20 -4.34 -10.13 30.10
N PRO A 21 -4.93 -9.76 28.94
CA PRO A 21 -4.31 -10.10 27.67
C PRO A 21 -2.88 -9.58 27.75
N GLN A 22 -1.90 -10.47 27.55
CA GLN A 22 -0.50 -10.08 27.43
C GLN A 22 -0.45 -8.93 26.42
N PRO A 23 0.35 -7.86 26.67
CA PRO A 23 0.56 -6.85 25.65
C PRO A 23 1.09 -7.59 24.42
N VAL A 24 0.29 -7.65 23.36
CA VAL A 24 0.80 -8.12 22.07
C VAL A 24 1.94 -7.17 21.75
N LYS A 25 3.18 -7.68 21.75
CA LYS A 25 4.34 -6.90 21.33
C LYS A 25 4.01 -6.46 19.92
N GLU A 26 3.72 -5.18 19.72
CA GLU A 26 3.55 -4.61 18.39
C GLU A 26 4.75 -5.08 17.57
N PRO A 27 4.51 -5.88 16.53
CA PRO A 27 5.61 -6.45 15.80
C PRO A 27 6.37 -5.27 15.17
N ASN A 28 7.68 -5.28 15.35
CA ASN A 28 8.55 -4.25 14.80
C ASN A 28 8.29 -4.15 13.29
N CYS A 29 8.12 -2.94 12.74
CA CYS A 29 8.01 -2.71 11.29
C CYS A 29 9.12 -3.43 10.49
N GLN A 30 10.28 -3.67 11.12
CA GLN A 30 11.39 -4.41 10.53
C GLN A 30 11.16 -5.93 10.51
N GLU A 31 10.55 -6.53 11.55
CA GLU A 31 10.25 -7.98 11.57
C GLU A 31 9.04 -8.33 10.70
N VAL A 32 8.04 -7.45 10.58
CA VAL A 32 6.90 -7.68 9.67
C VAL A 32 7.29 -7.57 8.19
N ALA A 33 8.30 -6.76 7.86
CA ALA A 33 8.80 -6.61 6.50
C ALA A 33 9.58 -7.84 6.01
N GLU A 34 10.20 -8.60 6.90
CA GLU A 34 11.04 -9.76 6.54
C GLU A 34 10.25 -11.06 6.29
N LEU A 35 8.98 -11.13 6.68
CA LEU A 35 8.14 -12.35 6.57
C LEU A 35 6.90 -12.20 5.69
N THR A 36 6.63 -11.01 5.14
CA THR A 36 5.46 -10.78 4.28
C THR A 36 5.85 -10.55 2.83
N ALA A 37 5.04 -11.10 1.92
CA ALA A 37 5.26 -10.94 0.50
C ALA A 37 5.10 -9.45 0.12
N THR A 38 6.10 -8.90 -0.56
CA THR A 38 6.01 -7.56 -1.14
C THR A 38 5.45 -7.65 -2.55
N HIS A 39 4.28 -7.07 -2.78
CA HIS A 39 3.68 -6.96 -4.12
C HIS A 39 3.98 -5.59 -4.70
N ARG A 40 4.66 -5.56 -5.84
CA ARG A 40 4.87 -4.35 -6.65
C ARG A 40 3.72 -4.19 -7.63
N ILE A 41 3.11 -3.03 -7.67
CA ILE A 41 2.07 -2.67 -8.64
C ILE A 41 2.51 -1.40 -9.36
N GLU A 42 2.51 -1.44 -10.68
CA GLU A 42 2.81 -0.31 -11.55
C GLU A 42 1.52 0.25 -12.14
N ILE A 43 1.27 1.53 -11.95
CA ILE A 43 0.15 2.24 -12.57
C ILE A 43 0.69 3.13 -13.67
N ARG A 44 0.22 2.91 -14.89
CA ARG A 44 0.66 3.64 -16.09
C ARG A 44 -0.51 4.42 -16.68
N PRO A 45 -0.26 5.62 -17.22
CA PRO A 45 -1.23 6.27 -18.10
C PRO A 45 -1.55 5.36 -19.29
N GLN A 46 -2.82 5.28 -19.64
CA GLN A 46 -3.28 4.54 -20.82
C GLN A 46 -2.79 5.23 -22.11
N GLU A 47 -2.58 4.44 -23.16
CA GLU A 47 -2.23 5.00 -24.45
C GLU A 47 -3.34 5.92 -24.97
N GLY A 48 -2.97 7.15 -25.33
CA GLY A 48 -3.89 8.14 -25.90
C GLY A 48 -4.63 9.04 -24.91
N THR A 49 -4.58 8.77 -23.59
CA THR A 49 -5.22 9.63 -22.57
C THR A 49 -4.33 10.80 -22.13
N GLY A 50 -3.07 10.80 -22.55
CA GLY A 50 -2.08 11.82 -22.21
C GLY A 50 -1.45 11.57 -20.84
N ASP A 51 -0.23 12.08 -20.66
CA ASP A 51 0.51 11.99 -19.40
C ASP A 51 0.92 13.41 -18.97
N PRO A 52 0.06 14.12 -18.20
CA PRO A 52 0.35 15.49 -17.76
C PRO A 52 1.62 15.58 -16.92
N GLN A 53 1.90 14.56 -16.11
CA GLN A 53 3.07 14.55 -15.24
C GLN A 53 4.36 14.33 -16.04
N GLY A 54 4.35 13.39 -16.99
CA GLY A 54 5.46 13.21 -17.92
C GLY A 54 5.71 14.46 -18.78
N ALA A 55 4.65 15.14 -19.23
CA ALA A 55 4.77 16.37 -19.99
C ALA A 55 5.37 17.52 -19.17
N ALA A 56 4.98 17.67 -17.90
CA ALA A 56 5.56 18.67 -17.00
C ALA A 56 7.06 18.42 -16.79
N VAL A 57 7.46 17.17 -16.52
CA VAL A 57 8.87 16.80 -16.36
C VAL A 57 9.66 17.00 -17.66
N ALA A 58 9.10 16.66 -18.82
CA ALA A 58 9.74 16.91 -20.11
C ALA A 58 9.97 18.42 -20.34
N HIS A 59 9.01 19.26 -19.93
CA HIS A 59 9.14 20.71 -20.01
C HIS A 59 10.26 21.23 -19.10
N GLU A 60 10.31 20.79 -17.84
CA GLU A 60 11.38 21.14 -16.88
C GLU A 60 12.77 20.73 -17.40
N ILE A 61 12.90 19.54 -17.98
CA ILE A 61 14.16 19.07 -18.59
C ILE A 61 14.60 20.00 -19.74
N ALA A 62 13.65 20.44 -20.57
CA ALA A 62 13.93 21.37 -21.65
C ALA A 62 14.34 22.76 -21.13
N GLU A 63 13.72 23.24 -20.06
CA GLU A 63 14.12 24.51 -19.41
C GLU A 63 15.54 24.46 -18.82
N LEU A 64 16.00 23.28 -18.40
CA LEU A 64 17.39 23.04 -17.99
C LEU A 64 18.38 23.00 -19.16
N GLY A 65 17.90 23.13 -20.41
CA GLY A 65 18.73 23.09 -21.62
C GLY A 65 19.13 21.68 -22.06
N ILE A 66 18.50 20.64 -21.52
CA ILE A 66 18.76 19.24 -21.89
C ILE A 66 17.82 18.86 -23.04
N SER A 67 18.36 18.80 -24.26
CA SER A 67 17.60 18.47 -25.47
C SER A 67 17.73 17.02 -25.94
N SER A 68 18.49 16.19 -25.22
CA SER A 68 18.72 14.78 -25.56
C SER A 68 17.55 13.86 -25.19
N VAL A 69 16.63 14.30 -24.34
CA VAL A 69 15.47 13.52 -23.91
C VAL A 69 14.35 13.70 -24.91
N SER A 70 14.01 12.65 -25.65
CA SER A 70 12.93 12.67 -26.65
C SER A 70 11.55 12.41 -26.05
N HIS A 71 11.48 11.71 -24.92
CA HIS A 71 10.22 11.30 -24.33
C HIS A 71 10.31 11.06 -22.84
N VAL A 72 9.24 11.40 -22.12
CA VAL A 72 9.10 11.16 -20.68
C VAL A 72 7.75 10.49 -20.42
N ARG A 73 7.78 9.50 -19.52
CA ARG A 73 6.61 8.78 -19.03
C ARG A 73 6.64 8.74 -17.52
N ALA A 74 5.61 9.26 -16.88
CA ALA A 74 5.40 9.13 -15.45
C ALA A 74 4.67 7.81 -15.17
N VAL A 75 5.20 7.04 -14.22
CA VAL A 75 4.62 5.77 -13.76
C VAL A 75 4.56 5.82 -12.24
N ARG A 76 3.44 5.39 -11.64
CA ARG A 76 3.29 5.31 -10.19
C ARG A 76 3.59 3.88 -9.73
N LEU A 77 4.47 3.72 -8.76
CA LEU A 77 4.81 2.42 -8.17
C LEU A 77 4.23 2.33 -6.76
N PHE A 78 3.45 1.29 -6.51
CA PHE A 78 2.94 0.94 -5.20
C PHE A 78 3.58 -0.37 -4.73
N PHE A 79 4.01 -0.38 -3.47
CA PHE A 79 4.53 -1.57 -2.80
C PHE A 79 3.57 -1.94 -1.68
N LEU A 80 2.89 -3.08 -1.81
CA LEU A 80 1.99 -3.59 -0.80
C LEU A 80 2.73 -4.64 0.03
N PHE A 81 2.76 -4.44 1.35
CA PHE A 81 3.36 -5.35 2.31
C PHE A 81 2.26 -6.02 3.12
N GLY A 82 2.31 -7.35 3.25
CA GLY A 82 1.36 -8.08 4.09
C GLY A 82 1.14 -9.52 3.66
N ASP A 83 0.24 -10.19 4.37
CA ASP A 83 -0.35 -11.47 3.94
C ASP A 83 -1.42 -11.19 2.89
N LEU A 84 -0.97 -10.83 1.69
CA LEU A 84 -1.82 -10.51 0.55
C LEU A 84 -1.58 -11.57 -0.53
N SER A 85 -2.67 -12.14 -1.06
CA SER A 85 -2.56 -13.00 -2.23
C SER A 85 -2.25 -12.16 -3.48
N ALA A 86 -1.71 -12.79 -4.53
CA ALA A 86 -1.51 -12.11 -5.82
C ALA A 86 -2.84 -11.61 -6.43
N ASP A 87 -3.94 -12.30 -6.14
CA ASP A 87 -5.28 -11.94 -6.61
C ASP A 87 -5.79 -10.69 -5.89
N ASP A 88 -5.59 -10.60 -4.58
CA ASP A 88 -5.95 -9.41 -3.81
C ASP A 88 -5.07 -8.20 -4.19
N ALA A 89 -3.78 -8.43 -4.46
CA ALA A 89 -2.88 -7.39 -4.96
C ALA A 89 -3.35 -6.86 -6.33
N ARG A 90 -3.73 -7.75 -7.23
CA ARG A 90 -4.29 -7.38 -8.54
C ARG A 90 -5.60 -6.60 -8.40
N ARG A 91 -6.52 -7.06 -7.55
CA ARG A 91 -7.76 -6.34 -7.24
C ARG A 91 -7.49 -4.96 -6.63
N ALA A 92 -6.53 -4.84 -5.73
CA ALA A 92 -6.13 -3.54 -5.21
C ALA A 92 -5.61 -2.62 -6.32
N GLY A 93 -4.82 -3.16 -7.25
CA GLY A 93 -4.39 -2.46 -8.45
C GLY A 93 -5.55 -1.94 -9.28
N ASP A 94 -6.45 -2.84 -9.70
CA ASP A 94 -7.53 -2.54 -10.64
C ASP A 94 -8.67 -1.71 -10.02
N ASP A 95 -9.08 -2.04 -8.78
CA ASP A 95 -10.29 -1.47 -8.16
C ASP A 95 -10.01 -0.18 -7.37
N LEU A 96 -8.79 -0.02 -6.82
CA LEU A 96 -8.48 1.04 -5.85
C LEU A 96 -7.38 1.99 -6.31
N LEU A 97 -6.30 1.48 -6.88
CA LEU A 97 -5.09 2.26 -7.18
C LEU A 97 -5.12 2.93 -8.56
N THR A 98 -5.95 2.42 -9.46
CA THR A 98 -6.05 2.84 -10.87
C THR A 98 -7.31 3.64 -11.10
N ASP A 99 -7.21 4.73 -11.87
CA ASP A 99 -8.36 5.29 -12.58
C ASP A 99 -8.62 4.46 -13.86
N PRO A 100 -9.74 3.69 -13.93
CA PRO A 100 -10.00 2.78 -15.04
C PRO A 100 -10.23 3.48 -16.40
N VAL A 101 -10.39 4.81 -16.41
CA VAL A 101 -10.57 5.58 -17.65
C VAL A 101 -9.25 6.04 -18.24
N THR A 102 -8.29 6.39 -17.39
CA THR A 102 -7.06 7.07 -17.82
C THR A 102 -5.79 6.29 -17.57
N GLU A 103 -5.86 5.20 -16.80
CA GLU A 103 -4.70 4.45 -16.32
C GLU A 103 -4.90 2.93 -16.43
N THR A 104 -3.80 2.18 -16.25
CA THR A 104 -3.79 0.72 -16.23
C THR A 104 -2.80 0.20 -15.19
N ALA A 105 -3.24 -0.78 -14.38
CA ALA A 105 -2.39 -1.47 -13.41
C ALA A 105 -1.65 -2.66 -14.01
N TYR A 106 -0.42 -2.88 -13.54
CA TYR A 106 0.42 -4.03 -13.85
C TYR A 106 1.00 -4.59 -12.55
N LEU A 107 0.80 -5.89 -12.30
CA LEU A 107 1.42 -6.57 -11.16
C LEU A 107 2.86 -6.98 -11.53
N GLY A 108 3.82 -6.69 -10.63
CA GLY A 108 5.23 -7.02 -10.80
C GLY A 108 6.03 -5.95 -11.55
N SER A 109 7.01 -6.40 -12.34
CA SER A 109 7.74 -5.53 -13.27
C SER A 109 7.28 -5.91 -14.67
N SER A 110 6.52 -5.05 -15.34
CA SER A 110 6.18 -5.33 -16.73
C SER A 110 7.34 -4.89 -17.65
N PRO A 111 7.70 -5.67 -18.69
CA PRO A 111 8.94 -5.52 -19.48
C PRO A 111 8.90 -4.34 -20.47
N GLY A 112 8.53 -3.14 -20.00
CA GLY A 112 8.35 -1.96 -20.86
C GLY A 112 8.99 -0.68 -20.32
N LEU A 113 9.75 -0.75 -19.22
CA LEU A 113 10.48 0.41 -18.66
C LEU A 113 12.00 0.22 -18.74
N ASP A 114 12.46 -1.01 -18.89
CA ASP A 114 13.80 -1.35 -19.35
C ASP A 114 13.82 -1.26 -20.88
N GLY A 115 14.27 -0.13 -21.42
CA GLY A 115 14.37 0.06 -22.87
C GLY A 115 15.04 -1.13 -23.57
N GLY A 116 14.23 -1.90 -24.30
CA GLY A 116 14.61 -3.10 -25.02
C GLY A 116 13.78 -3.27 -26.29
N ALA A 117 13.63 -2.20 -27.07
CA ALA A 117 13.37 -2.22 -28.52
C ALA A 117 13.77 -0.86 -29.11
#